data_AF-W1XD09-F1
#
_entry.id   AF-W1XD09-F1
#
_cell.length_a   1.000
_cell.length_b   1.000
_cell.length_c   1.000
_cell.angle_alpha   90.00
_cell.angle_beta   90.00
_cell.angle_gamma   90.00
#
_symmetry.space_group_name_H-M   'P 1'
#
loop_
_entity.id
_entity.type
_entity.pdbx_description
1 polymer ?
#
loop_
_entity_poly.entity_id
_entity_poly.type
_entity_poly.pdbx_seq_one_letter_code
_entity_poly.pdbx_strand_id
1 'polypeptide(L)' 'NNPYSVAGSVLNDYPLEIDDFEKAAFHITGKIYQQEGSFTIWPFSHRTKVLFLTAERIAEVVHAKNLGTEHVLLADRKS' A
#
# COMPACT_ATOMS: atom_id res chain seq x y z
N ASN A 1 -6.86 5.07 8.25
CA ASN A 1 -7.60 4.77 7.01
C ASN A 1 -8.37 6.03 6.59
N ASN A 2 -8.13 6.60 5.41
CA ASN A 2 -8.90 7.76 4.91
C ASN A 2 -9.92 7.24 3.86
N PRO A 3 -11.18 7.04 4.26
CA PRO A 3 -12.20 6.40 3.40
C PRO A 3 -12.58 7.24 2.17
N TYR A 4 -12.16 8.50 2.08
CA TYR A 4 -12.46 9.39 0.96
C TYR A 4 -11.39 9.44 -0.13
N SER A 5 -10.29 8.68 0.01
CA SER A 5 -9.36 8.52 -1.12
C SER A 5 -9.88 7.45 -2.09
N VAL A 6 -9.59 7.56 -3.39
CA VAL A 6 -10.05 6.60 -4.42
C VAL A 6 -9.66 5.15 -4.06
N ALA A 7 -8.45 4.93 -3.55
CA ALA A 7 -8.02 3.63 -3.03
C ALA A 7 -8.83 3.19 -1.80
N GLY A 8 -9.18 4.13 -0.91
CA GLY A 8 -10.03 3.88 0.26
C GLY A 8 -11.46 3.49 -0.12
N SER A 9 -12.06 4.11 -1.14
CA SER A 9 -13.38 3.74 -1.63
C SER A 9 -13.38 2.38 -2.35
N VAL A 10 -12.35 2.07 -3.15
CA VAL A 10 -12.23 0.75 -3.82
C VAL A 10 -12.02 -0.38 -2.81
N LEU A 11 -11.29 -0.12 -1.71
CA LEU A 11 -11.14 -1.06 -0.60
C LEU A 11 -12.39 -1.15 0.27
N ASN A 12 -13.27 -0.15 0.27
CA ASN A 12 -14.53 -0.20 1.02
C ASN A 12 -15.56 -1.14 0.35
N ASP A 13 -15.48 -1.29 -0.98
CA ASP A 13 -16.33 -2.21 -1.76
C ASP A 13 -15.92 -3.70 -1.59
N TYR A 14 -14.74 -3.96 -1.03
CA TYR A 14 -14.27 -5.28 -0.63
C TYR A 14 -14.01 -5.27 0.87
N PRO A 15 -14.94 -5.70 1.74
CA PRO A 15 -14.74 -5.68 3.19
C PRO A 15 -13.58 -6.60 3.53
N LEU A 16 -12.39 -6.01 3.61
CA LEU A 16 -11.16 -6.69 3.94
C LEU A 16 -11.15 -6.85 5.46
N GLU A 17 -11.42 -8.07 5.93
CA GLU A 17 -11.28 -8.44 7.33
C GLU A 17 -9.82 -8.23 7.73
N ILE A 18 -9.56 -7.19 8.50
CA ILE A 18 -8.22 -6.78 8.96
C ILE A 18 -7.51 -7.96 9.66
N ASP A 19 -8.29 -8.82 10.33
CA ASP A 19 -7.83 -10.02 11.02
C ASP A 19 -7.17 -11.04 10.07
N ASP A 20 -7.60 -11.11 8.81
CA ASP A 20 -7.03 -12.02 7.82
C ASP A 20 -5.71 -11.49 7.24
N PHE A 21 -5.54 -10.17 7.16
CA PHE A 21 -4.25 -9.58 6.80
C PHE A 21 -3.20 -9.79 7.89
N GLU A 22 -3.59 -9.71 9.17
CA GLU A 22 -2.66 -9.96 10.25
C GLU A 22 -2.18 -11.42 10.25
N LYS A 23 -3.09 -12.37 10.01
CA LYS A 23 -2.73 -13.79 9.82
C LYS A 23 -1.84 -14.00 8.60
N ALA A 24 -2.17 -13.38 7.46
CA ALA A 24 -1.37 -13.50 6.24
C ALA A 24 0.03 -12.89 6.41
N ALA A 25 0.11 -11.70 7.03
CA ALA A 25 1.37 -11.05 7.36
C ALA A 25 2.19 -11.88 8.33
N PHE A 26 1.58 -12.47 9.36
CA PHE A 26 2.25 -13.42 10.26
C PHE A 26 2.77 -14.65 9.51
N HIS A 27 1.97 -15.25 8.63
CA HIS A 27 2.37 -16.42 7.86
C HIS A 27 3.56 -16.14 6.93
N ILE A 28 3.61 -14.94 6.35
CA ILE A 28 4.67 -14.53 5.42
C ILE A 28 5.93 -14.06 6.17
N THR A 29 5.77 -13.35 7.29
CA THR A 29 6.89 -12.67 7.97
C THR A 29 7.38 -13.38 9.24
N GLY A 30 6.57 -14.28 9.81
CA GLY A 30 6.83 -14.98 11.07
C GLY A 30 6.78 -14.08 12.32
N LYS A 31 6.28 -12.84 12.22
CA LYS A 31 6.31 -11.85 13.30
C LYS A 31 4.92 -11.49 13.80
N ILE A 32 4.74 -11.52 15.12
CA ILE A 32 3.54 -11.01 15.80
C ILE A 32 3.65 -9.49 15.88
N TYR A 33 2.55 -8.77 15.60
CA TYR A 33 2.49 -7.32 15.72
C TYR A 33 2.73 -6.92 17.20
N GLN A 34 3.85 -6.23 17.48
CA GLN A 34 4.15 -5.74 18.83
C GLN A 34 3.55 -4.34 19.00
N GLN A 35 2.62 -4.20 19.95
CA GLN A 35 1.94 -2.94 20.28
C GLN A 35 2.84 -1.94 20.99
N GLU A 36 3.95 -2.38 21.59
CA GLU A 36 4.97 -1.53 22.21
C GLU A 36 6.32 -1.78 21.55
N GLY A 37 6.69 -0.90 20.62
CA GLY A 37 8.00 -0.91 19.97
C GLY A 37 8.48 0.51 19.75
N SER A 38 9.77 0.77 19.96
CA SER A 38 10.37 2.07 19.64
C SER A 38 10.07 2.41 18.18
N PHE A 39 9.38 3.53 17.95
CA PHE A 39 9.00 3.97 16.60
C PHE A 39 10.25 4.13 15.74
N THR A 40 10.48 3.13 14.89
CA THR A 40 11.62 3.07 13.98
C THR A 40 11.07 3.13 12.58
N ILE A 41 11.45 4.16 11.83
CA ILE A 41 11.08 4.27 10.42
C ILE A 41 11.99 3.31 9.65
N TRP A 42 11.43 2.17 9.24
CA TRP A 42 12.14 1.23 8.39
C TRP A 42 12.23 1.77 6.95
N PRO A 43 13.39 1.63 6.29
CA PRO A 43 13.50 2.04 4.89
C PRO A 43 12.59 1.18 4.01
N PHE A 44 12.13 1.76 2.91
CA PHE A 44 11.34 1.01 1.92
C PHE A 44 12.10 -0.20 1.38
N SER A 45 11.38 -1.33 1.31
CA SER A 45 11.86 -2.53 0.63
C SER A 45 12.14 -2.24 -0.86
N HIS A 46 12.94 -3.10 -1.50
CA HIS A 46 13.19 -2.98 -2.94
C HIS A 46 11.89 -2.99 -3.75
N ARG A 47 10.96 -3.91 -3.44
CA ARG A 47 9.64 -3.98 -4.09
C ARG A 47 8.85 -2.68 -3.91
N THR A 48 8.84 -2.12 -2.71
CA THR A 48 8.16 -0.85 -2.41
C THR A 48 8.77 0.32 -3.20
N LYS A 49 10.09 0.35 -3.39
CA LYS A 49 10.74 1.37 -4.24
C LYS A 49 10.32 1.24 -5.70
N VAL A 50 10.32 0.03 -6.25
CA VAL A 50 9.88 -0.24 -7.63
C VAL A 50 8.40 0.11 -7.83
N LEU A 51 7.56 -0.17 -6.83
CA LEU A 51 6.16 0.20 -6.83
C LEU A 51 5.96 1.72 -6.97
N PHE A 52 6.64 2.52 -6.15
CA PHE A 52 6.53 3.98 -6.22
C PHE A 52 7.05 4.55 -7.54
N LEU A 53 8.16 4.04 -8.06
CA LEU A 53 8.66 4.44 -9.39
C LEU A 53 7.65 4.12 -10.51
N THR A 54 6.99 2.96 -10.42
CA THR A 54 5.95 2.57 -11.37
C THR A 54 4.73 3.48 -11.25
N ALA A 55 4.33 3.83 -10.03
CA ALA A 55 3.22 4.74 -9.77
C ALA A 55 3.49 6.15 -10.32
N GLU A 56 4.71 6.69 -10.12
CA GLU A 56 5.15 7.96 -10.69
C GLU A 56 5.06 7.93 -12.22
N ARG A 57 5.51 6.84 -12.84
CA ARG A 57 5.42 6.69 -14.29
C ARG A 57 3.98 6.67 -14.80
N ILE A 58 3.06 6.05 -14.07
CA ILE A 58 1.63 6.07 -14.42
C ILE A 58 1.10 7.50 -14.30
N ALA A 59 1.45 8.22 -13.24
CA ALA A 59 1.03 9.61 -13.03
C ALA A 59 1.49 10.54 -14.18
N GLU A 60 2.73 10.38 -14.63
CA GLU A 60 3.26 11.11 -15.79
C GLU A 60 2.46 10.82 -17.07
N VAL A 61 2.18 9.54 -17.35
CA VAL A 61 1.49 9.11 -18.58
C VAL A 61 0.06 9.64 -18.63
N VAL A 62 -0.61 9.77 -17.48
CA VAL A 62 -1.97 10.34 -17.41
C VAL A 62 -1.97 11.86 -17.24
N HIS A 63 -0.79 12.50 -17.32
CA HIS A 63 -0.60 13.95 -17.12
C HIS A 63 -1.18 14.46 -15.78
N ALA A 64 -1.12 13.63 -14.73
CA ALA A 64 -1.51 14.05 -13.40
C ALA A 64 -0.52 15.09 -12.87
N LYS A 65 -1.04 16.13 -12.21
CA LYS A 65 -0.20 17.18 -11.60
C LYS A 65 0.59 16.67 -10.39
N ASN A 66 0.09 15.63 -9.72
CA ASN A 66 0.67 15.04 -8.52
C ASN A 66 0.47 13.52 -8.52
N LEU A 67 1.30 12.80 -7.76
CA LEU A 67 1.11 11.39 -7.48
C LEU A 67 -0.10 11.18 -6.55
N GLY A 68 -1.20 10.66 -7.11
CA GLY A 68 -2.40 10.24 -6.38
C GLY A 68 -2.38 8.78 -5.91
N THR A 69 -3.30 8.41 -5.00
CA THR A 69 -3.40 7.04 -4.46
C THR A 69 -3.82 6.02 -5.51
N GLU A 70 -4.56 6.46 -6.53
CA GLU A 70 -4.95 5.68 -7.70
C GLU A 70 -3.74 5.21 -8.53
N HIS A 71 -2.68 6.00 -8.61
CA HIS A 71 -1.46 5.63 -9.34
C HIS A 71 -0.69 4.52 -8.62
N VAL A 72 -0.61 4.61 -7.29
CA VAL A 72 0.00 3.58 -6.44
C VAL A 72 -0.78 2.28 -6.53
N LEU A 73 -2.11 2.35 -6.49
CA LEU A 73 -2.99 1.19 -6.63
C LEU A 73 -2.85 0.53 -8.02
N LEU A 74 -2.77 1.33 -9.08
CA LEU A 74 -2.55 0.82 -10.44
C LEU A 74 -1.17 0.19 -10.63
N ALA A 75 -0.15 0.71 -9.95
CA ALA A 75 1.19 0.14 -9.97
C ALA A 75 1.26 -1.22 -9.28
N ASP A 76 0.57 -1.41 -8.15
CA ASP A 76 0.57 -2.68 -7.40
C ASP A 76 -0.10 -3.80 -8.20
N ARG A 77 -1.14 -3.49 -8.98
CA ARG A 77 -1.76 -4.45 -9.92
C ARG A 77 -0.85 -4.86 -11.08
N LYS A 78 0.23 -4.12 -11.34
CA LYS A 78 1.17 -4.38 -12.45
C LYS A 78 2.52 -4.95 -12.00
N SER A 79 2.78 -5.04 -10.69
CA SER A 79 4.04 -5.55 -10.11
C SER A 79 3.92 -6.98 -9.62
#